data_AF-A0A8B9R3U3-F1
#
_entry.id   AF-A0A8B9R3U3-F1
#
_cell.length_a   1.000
_cell.length_b   1.000
_cell.length_c   1.000
_cell.angle_alpha   90.00
_cell.angle_beta   90.00
_cell.angle_gamma   90.00
#
_symmetry.space_group_name_H-M   'P 1'
#
loop_
_entity.id
_entity.type
_entity.pdbx_description
1 polymer ?
#
loop_
_entity_poly.entity_id
_entity_poly.type
_entity_poly.pdbx_seq_one_letter_code
_entity_poly.pdbx_strand_id
1 'polypeptide(L)' 'MSYMPVSPGVGMEENFLSLDDILLSQERLPCKTDTEFPGLGFLEKNADSRHIPEVNQLT' A
#
# COMPACT_ATOMS: atom_id res chain seq x y z
N MET A 1 -18.99 16.26 -13.25
CA MET A 1 -17.62 16.56 -13.71
C MET A 1 -17.00 15.27 -14.22
N SER A 2 -16.34 15.29 -15.38
CA SER A 2 -15.59 14.15 -15.90
C SER A 2 -14.12 14.31 -15.56
N TYR A 3 -13.43 13.21 -15.33
CA TYR A 3 -11.97 13.20 -15.24
C TYR A 3 -11.35 13.74 -16.54
N MET A 4 -10.29 14.53 -16.42
CA MET A 4 -9.45 14.98 -17.52
C MET A 4 -8.05 14.40 -17.30
N PRO A 5 -7.50 13.63 -18.27
CA PRO A 5 -6.18 13.04 -18.13
C PRO A 5 -5.10 14.08 -17.87
N VAL A 6 -4.23 13.79 -16.91
CA VAL A 6 -3.01 14.55 -16.64
C VAL A 6 -1.82 13.62 -16.77
N SER A 7 -0.66 14.21 -17.11
CA SER A 7 0.56 13.43 -17.23
C SER A 7 1.00 12.86 -15.86
N PRO A 8 1.60 11.67 -15.85
CA PRO A 8 2.31 11.14 -14.69
C PRO A 8 3.36 12.11 -14.15
N GLY A 9 3.66 11.96 -12.86
CA GLY A 9 4.83 12.56 -12.25
C GLY A 9 6.12 12.03 -12.88
N VAL A 10 7.20 12.82 -12.80
CA VAL A 10 8.50 12.48 -13.39
C VAL A 10 9.55 12.52 -12.30
N GLY A 11 10.39 11.48 -12.24
CA GLY A 11 11.46 11.39 -11.25
C GLY A 11 10.98 10.71 -9.97
N MET A 12 11.16 11.36 -8.82
CA MET A 12 10.82 10.79 -7.51
C MET A 12 9.43 11.19 -7.01
N GLU A 13 8.70 12.04 -7.74
CA GLU A 13 7.37 12.52 -7.35
C GLU A 13 6.28 11.93 -8.23
N GLU A 14 5.21 11.45 -7.60
CA GLU A 14 3.98 10.97 -8.24
C GLU A 14 2.99 12.14 -8.40
N ASN A 15 2.19 12.12 -9.46
CA ASN A 15 1.11 13.07 -9.63
C ASN A 15 -0.19 12.51 -9.03
N PHE A 16 -0.70 13.17 -7.98
CA PHE A 16 -1.93 12.78 -7.28
C PHE A 16 -3.18 12.72 -8.18
N LEU A 17 -3.18 13.43 -9.31
CA LEU A 17 -4.30 13.44 -10.27
C LEU A 17 -4.07 12.49 -11.46
N SER A 18 -2.86 11.91 -11.59
CA SER A 18 -2.56 10.94 -12.64
C SER A 18 -3.14 9.58 -12.30
N LEU A 19 -4.00 9.05 -13.17
CA LEU A 19 -4.51 7.70 -12.99
C LEU A 19 -3.40 6.65 -13.13
N ASP A 20 -2.40 6.90 -13.97
CA ASP A 20 -1.30 5.96 -14.16
C ASP A 20 -0.46 5.82 -12.89
N ASP A 21 -0.18 6.92 -12.18
CA ASP A 21 0.56 6.90 -10.91
C ASP A 21 -0.27 6.25 -9.79
N ILE A 22 -1.58 6.56 -9.74
CA ILE A 22 -2.49 5.92 -8.78
C ILE A 22 -2.56 4.40 -9.00
N LEU A 23 -2.60 3.95 -10.25
CA LEU A 23 -2.66 2.52 -10.55
C LEU A 23 -1.31 1.84 -10.30
N LEU A 24 -0.20 2.52 -10.59
CA LEU A 24 1.15 2.02 -10.33
C LEU A 24 1.41 1.82 -8.84
N SER A 25 1.02 2.78 -7.99
CA SER A 25 1.22 2.73 -6.53
C SER A 25 0.43 1.61 -5.81
N GLN A 26 -0.49 0.92 -6.49
CA GLN A 26 -1.22 -0.24 -5.94
C GLN A 26 -0.43 -1.55 -5.99
N GLU A 27 0.75 -1.56 -6.61
CA GLU A 27 1.63 -2.73 -6.61
C GLU A 27 2.00 -3.13 -5.18
N ARG A 28 1.73 -4.38 -4.81
CA ARG A 28 2.06 -4.91 -3.48
C ARG A 28 3.53 -5.29 -3.43
N LEU A 29 4.26 -4.64 -2.54
CA LEU A 29 5.64 -4.99 -2.25
C LEU A 29 5.73 -5.92 -1.04
N PRO A 30 6.59 -6.95 -1.07
CA PRO A 30 6.86 -7.76 0.11
C PRO A 30 7.54 -6.88 1.16
N CYS A 31 6.99 -6.86 2.37
CA CYS A 31 7.56 -6.12 3.49
C CYS A 31 7.53 -6.96 4.77
N LYS A 32 8.30 -6.52 5.77
CA LYS A 32 8.38 -7.17 7.08
C LYS A 32 8.13 -6.12 8.16
N THR A 33 7.42 -6.51 9.20
CA THR A 33 7.26 -5.71 10.42
C THR A 33 8.42 -5.99 11.37
N ASP A 34 9.01 -4.93 11.94
CA ASP A 34 10.03 -5.04 13.01
C ASP A 34 9.43 -4.80 14.40
N THR A 35 8.11 -4.63 14.51
CA THR A 35 7.38 -4.43 15.76
C THR A 35 5.94 -4.90 15.61
N GLU A 36 5.22 -5.04 16.73
CA GLU A 36 3.80 -5.36 16.72
C GLU A 36 2.99 -4.17 16.17
N PHE A 37 1.99 -4.46 15.32
CA PHE A 37 0.99 -3.47 14.90
C PHE A 37 -0.39 -3.80 15.48
N PRO A 38 -0.80 -3.11 16.56
CA PRO A 38 -2.09 -3.33 17.17
C PRO A 38 -3.25 -2.93 16.26
N GLY A 39 -4.27 -3.80 16.17
CA GLY A 39 -5.49 -3.53 15.41
C GLY A 39 -5.37 -3.65 13.89
N LEU A 40 -4.18 -3.96 13.36
CA LEU A 40 -3.93 -4.07 11.91
C LEU A 40 -3.97 -5.51 11.38
N GLY A 41 -4.43 -6.49 12.17
CA GLY A 41 -4.48 -7.90 11.74
C GLY A 41 -5.21 -8.14 10.41
N PHE A 42 -6.20 -7.31 10.07
CA PHE A 42 -6.97 -7.42 8.81
C PHE A 42 -6.13 -7.24 7.53
N LEU A 43 -4.89 -6.76 7.64
CA LEU A 43 -3.97 -6.63 6.50
C LEU A 43 -3.36 -7.97 6.09
N GLU A 44 -3.32 -8.98 6.98
CA GLU A 44 -2.80 -10.30 6.65
C GLU A 44 -3.91 -11.20 6.11
N LYS A 45 -3.63 -11.92 5.01
CA LYS A 45 -4.64 -12.65 4.24
C LYS A 45 -5.37 -13.78 4.98
N ASN A 46 -4.99 -14.14 6.20
CA ASN A 46 -5.67 -15.13 7.05
C ASN A 46 -5.41 -14.86 8.54
N ALA A 47 -5.48 -13.60 8.99
CA ALA A 47 -5.22 -13.29 10.39
C ALA A 47 -6.31 -13.83 11.33
N ASP A 48 -5.93 -14.76 12.20
CA ASP A 48 -6.74 -15.15 13.37
C ASP A 48 -6.56 -14.15 14.54
N SER A 49 -5.53 -13.32 14.48
CA SER A 49 -5.18 -12.31 15.48
C SER A 49 -5.68 -10.92 15.09
N ARG A 50 -6.08 -10.12 16.07
CA ARG A 50 -6.40 -8.69 15.86
C ARG A 50 -5.16 -7.82 15.62
N HIS A 51 -3.97 -8.36 15.85
CA HIS A 51 -2.69 -7.65 15.86
C HIS A 51 -1.71 -8.36 14.91
N ILE A 52 -0.89 -7.59 14.19
CA ILE A 52 0.23 -8.14 13.42
C ILE A 52 1.42 -8.28 14.39
N PRO A 53 2.00 -9.48 14.58
CA PRO A 53 3.14 -9.68 15.47
C PRO A 53 4.46 -9.13 14.89
N GLU A 54 5.48 -9.01 15.74
CA GLU A 54 6.82 -8.45 15.46
C GLU A 54 7.63 -9.21 14.37
N VAL A 55 7.13 -10.33 13.83
CA VAL A 55 7.85 -11.11 12.81
C VAL A 55 6.88 -11.76 11.82
N ASN A 56 6.10 -10.97 11.09
CA ASN A 56 5.35 -11.47 9.94
C ASN A 56 5.86 -10.87 8.63
N GLN A 57 6.03 -11.73 7.62
CA GLN A 57 6.23 -11.31 6.23
C GLN A 57 4.87 -10.90 5.66
N LEU A 58 4.68 -9.61 5.41
CA LEU A 58 3.49 -9.07 4.79
C LEU A 58 3.54 -9.34 3.28
N THR A 59 2.56 -10.09 2.75
CA THR A 59 2.45 -10.51 1.33
C THR A 59 1.04 -10.38 0.74
#